data_AF-A0A443SAU7-F1
#
_entry.id   AF-A0A443SAU7-F1
#
_cell.length_a   1.000
_cell.length_b   1.000
_cell.length_c   1.000
_cell.angle_alpha   90.00
_cell.angle_beta   90.00
_cell.angle_gamma   90.00
#
_symmetry.space_group_name_H-M   'P 1'
#
loop_
_entity.id
_entity.type
_entity.pdbx_description
1 polymer ?
#
loop_
_entity_poly.entity_id
_entity_poly.type
_entity_poly.pdbx_seq_one_letter_code
_entity_poly.pdbx_strand_id
1 'polypeptide(L)'
;RNELLALLLANSSPPVAKRVPSDVSRESSSEVRRHFSNCLRQRKGDFPCFFVSEAVTFSLPAEIEDLAPSIQERLFDELLDRDVQKELEEESPIINWSLELTETFGSRLYALWNRSTGDCLLDSALQATWGIFDKDNVLRKALADSLSEASQVLFPRFKEAETLHPNLLHFTLDEDQWEEDWAVILSLATQPGSALEQFHIFTLAHILRRPIIVYGVKYVKSFRGETLGYAGFEGVYLPLLWEPSFCWKSPVALGYTRGHFSALIPVERESIDARIGASAPTLKNNDDSDVCYLPLITSEHKLLPFHFLSRNELGREDEIMRQWLDCCVIEGIPVAKQKFGKRPLSVAQMLEDWLNFYRNIKATPTTLSHNSAAHDYSSDGDSD
;
A
#
# COMPACT_ATOMS: atom_id res chain seq x y z
N ARG A 1 -30.05 4.94 23.76
CA ARG A 1 -28.69 4.88 23.17
C ARG A 1 -28.67 4.16 21.82
N ASN A 2 -29.38 3.03 21.66
CA ASN A 2 -29.48 2.31 20.38
C ASN A 2 -30.35 3.02 19.32
N GLU A 3 -31.41 3.73 19.74
CA GLU A 3 -32.28 4.47 18.80
C GLU A 3 -31.62 5.72 18.21
N LEU A 4 -30.73 6.38 18.96
CA LEU A 4 -29.99 7.55 18.50
C LEU A 4 -28.92 7.18 17.46
N LEU A 5 -28.30 5.99 17.63
CA LEU A 5 -27.38 5.39 16.65
C LEU A 5 -28.12 4.99 15.37
N ALA A 6 -29.31 4.42 15.48
CA ALA A 6 -30.15 4.08 14.33
C ALA A 6 -30.60 5.33 13.54
N LEU A 7 -30.94 6.43 14.24
CA LEU A 7 -31.27 7.72 13.63
C LEU A 7 -30.07 8.42 12.97
N LEU A 8 -28.86 8.29 13.54
CA LEU A 8 -27.62 8.78 12.92
C LEU A 8 -27.24 7.98 11.66
N LEU A 9 -27.45 6.66 11.69
CA LEU A 9 -27.23 5.77 10.53
C LEU A 9 -28.30 5.92 9.44
N ALA A 10 -29.53 6.33 9.80
CA ALA A 10 -30.61 6.58 8.84
C ALA A 10 -30.42 7.86 8.01
N ASN A 11 -29.62 8.81 8.50
CA ASN A 11 -29.31 10.06 7.79
C ASN A 11 -28.02 9.98 6.96
N SER A 12 -27.30 8.86 7.02
CA SER A 12 -26.17 8.56 6.16
C SER A 12 -26.61 7.62 5.05
N SER A 13 -26.26 7.94 3.80
CA SER A 13 -26.32 6.95 2.72
C SER A 13 -25.61 5.66 3.18
N PRO A 14 -26.18 4.47 2.92
CA PRO A 14 -25.59 3.23 3.38
C PRO A 14 -24.15 3.14 2.86
N PRO A 15 -23.19 2.68 3.69
CA PRO A 15 -21.81 2.59 3.28
C PRO A 15 -21.70 1.73 2.02
N VAL A 16 -20.96 2.21 1.02
CA VAL A 16 -20.72 1.47 -0.21
C VAL A 16 -20.08 0.13 0.14
N ALA A 17 -20.72 -0.96 -0.29
CA ALA A 17 -20.20 -2.30 -0.04
C ALA A 17 -18.89 -2.49 -0.81
N LYS A 18 -17.79 -2.67 -0.07
CA LYS A 18 -16.45 -2.85 -0.64
C LYS A 18 -16.34 -4.19 -1.36
N ARG A 19 -15.63 -4.20 -2.49
CA ARG A 19 -15.37 -5.38 -3.34
C ARG A 19 -13.97 -5.31 -3.95
N VAL A 20 -13.00 -5.88 -3.24
CA VAL A 20 -11.65 -6.09 -3.76
C VAL A 20 -11.58 -7.35 -4.63
N PRO A 21 -10.55 -7.53 -5.48
CA PRO A 21 -10.41 -8.72 -6.34
C PRO A 21 -10.54 -10.05 -5.61
N SER A 22 -9.99 -10.14 -4.39
CA SER A 22 -10.01 -11.37 -3.61
C SER A 22 -11.39 -11.80 -3.08
N ASP A 23 -12.39 -10.91 -3.14
CA ASP A 23 -13.74 -11.17 -2.60
C ASP A 23 -14.72 -11.73 -3.63
N VAL A 24 -14.46 -11.53 -4.93
CA VAL A 24 -15.39 -11.95 -6.00
C VAL A 24 -15.37 -13.47 -6.19
N SER A 25 -14.18 -14.08 -6.19
CA SER A 25 -14.02 -15.54 -6.30
C SER A 25 -13.21 -16.08 -5.13
N ARG A 26 -13.89 -16.86 -4.27
CA ARG A 26 -13.24 -17.55 -3.14
C ARG A 26 -12.23 -18.59 -3.63
N GLU A 27 -12.52 -19.25 -4.75
CA GLU A 27 -11.65 -20.26 -5.34
C GLU A 27 -10.36 -19.64 -5.86
N SER A 28 -10.46 -18.63 -6.72
CA SER A 28 -9.31 -17.94 -7.32
C SER A 28 -8.43 -17.29 -6.24
N SER A 29 -9.03 -16.64 -5.24
CA SER A 29 -8.25 -16.05 -4.15
C SER A 29 -7.58 -17.09 -3.24
N SER A 30 -8.17 -18.29 -3.09
CA SER A 30 -7.54 -19.40 -2.36
C SER A 30 -6.36 -20.00 -3.13
N GLU A 31 -6.45 -20.05 -4.46
CA GLU A 31 -5.34 -20.47 -5.30
C GLU A 31 -4.16 -19.50 -5.21
N VAL A 32 -4.42 -18.19 -5.24
CA VAL A 32 -3.38 -17.16 -5.04
C VAL A 32 -2.72 -17.31 -3.67
N ARG A 33 -3.49 -17.51 -2.59
CA ARG A 33 -2.94 -17.76 -1.25
C ARG A 33 -2.07 -19.02 -1.18
N ARG A 34 -2.51 -20.10 -1.82
CA ARG A 34 -1.73 -21.35 -1.92
C ARG A 34 -0.44 -21.13 -2.70
N HIS A 35 -0.49 -20.38 -3.79
CA HIS A 35 0.68 -20.03 -4.59
C HIS A 35 1.68 -19.23 -3.76
N PHE A 36 1.23 -18.15 -3.10
CA PHE A 36 2.07 -17.36 -2.21
C PHE A 36 2.74 -18.21 -1.11
N SER A 37 1.97 -19.08 -0.44
CA SER A 37 2.48 -19.98 0.60
C SER A 37 3.59 -20.91 0.08
N ASN A 38 3.47 -21.41 -1.14
CA ASN A 38 4.50 -22.24 -1.77
C ASN A 38 5.78 -21.46 -2.12
N CYS A 39 5.69 -20.14 -2.31
CA CYS A 39 6.83 -19.27 -2.53
C CYS A 39 7.56 -18.89 -1.24
N LEU A 40 6.93 -19.08 -0.08
CA LEU A 40 7.51 -18.77 1.21
C LEU A 40 8.48 -19.88 1.66
N ARG A 41 9.73 -19.51 1.95
CA ARG A 41 10.79 -20.43 2.37
C ARG A 41 11.50 -19.86 3.59
N GLN A 42 12.19 -20.71 4.34
CA GLN A 42 13.05 -20.26 5.43
C GLN A 42 14.52 -20.43 5.05
N ARG A 43 15.33 -19.40 5.31
CA ARG A 43 16.78 -19.50 5.13
C ARG A 43 17.37 -20.40 6.22
N LYS A 44 18.36 -21.21 5.84
CA LYS A 44 19.18 -21.97 6.79
C LYS A 44 20.48 -21.20 7.08
N GLY A 45 21.01 -21.35 8.29
CA GLY A 45 22.28 -20.74 8.72
C GLY A 45 22.07 -19.63 9.73
N ASP A 46 22.96 -18.64 9.72
CA ASP A 46 23.09 -17.66 10.80
C ASP A 46 21.93 -16.66 10.90
N PHE A 47 21.22 -16.44 9.78
CA PHE A 47 20.01 -15.61 9.71
C PHE A 47 18.81 -16.45 9.25
N PRO A 48 18.11 -17.15 10.16
CA PRO A 48 16.99 -18.06 9.85
C PRO A 48 15.67 -17.32 9.61
N CYS A 49 15.71 -16.27 8.78
CA CYS A 49 14.56 -15.47 8.40
C CYS A 49 13.79 -16.13 7.25
N PHE A 50 12.46 -16.01 7.27
CA PHE A 50 11.63 -16.38 6.12
C PHE A 50 11.90 -15.44 4.94
N PHE A 51 11.68 -15.94 3.74
CA PHE A 51 11.79 -15.18 2.52
C PHE A 51 10.89 -15.72 1.41
N VAL A 52 10.40 -14.82 0.54
CA VAL A 52 9.61 -15.17 -0.64
C VAL A 52 10.54 -15.43 -1.83
N SER A 53 10.32 -16.52 -2.57
CA SER A 53 11.18 -16.91 -3.71
C SER A 53 10.85 -16.19 -5.02
N GLU A 54 9.68 -15.56 -5.12
CA GLU A 54 9.18 -14.87 -6.32
C GLU A 54 8.79 -13.42 -6.01
N ALA A 55 9.13 -12.50 -6.91
CA ALA A 55 8.74 -11.10 -6.81
C ALA A 55 7.48 -10.84 -7.64
N VAL A 56 6.38 -10.54 -6.96
CA VAL A 56 5.12 -10.14 -7.57
C VAL A 56 4.79 -8.72 -7.09
N THR A 57 4.41 -7.86 -8.02
CA THR A 57 3.89 -6.51 -7.75
C THR A 57 2.48 -6.46 -8.31
N PHE A 58 1.52 -5.99 -7.51
CA PHE A 58 0.14 -5.84 -7.94
C PHE A 58 -0.10 -4.44 -8.50
N SER A 59 -0.86 -4.38 -9.58
CA SER A 59 -1.24 -3.17 -10.30
C SER A 59 -2.65 -3.37 -10.86
N LEU A 60 -3.40 -2.28 -11.00
CA LEU A 60 -4.74 -2.38 -11.58
C LEU A 60 -4.66 -2.60 -13.08
N PRO A 61 -5.48 -3.51 -13.62
CA PRO A 61 -5.53 -3.77 -15.06
C PRO A 61 -5.92 -2.51 -15.84
N ALA A 62 -5.25 -2.27 -16.96
CA ALA A 62 -5.54 -1.14 -17.84
C ALA A 62 -6.96 -1.24 -18.46
N GLU A 63 -7.49 -2.47 -18.56
CA GLU A 63 -8.83 -2.80 -19.05
C GLU A 63 -9.97 -2.16 -18.23
N ILE A 64 -9.66 -1.55 -17.08
CA ILE A 64 -10.62 -0.71 -16.35
C ILE A 64 -11.04 0.49 -17.22
N GLU A 65 -10.14 1.04 -18.04
CA GLU A 65 -10.43 2.17 -18.94
C GLU A 65 -11.48 1.83 -20.00
N ASP A 66 -11.63 0.55 -20.36
CA ASP A 66 -12.62 0.07 -21.33
C ASP A 66 -14.06 0.00 -20.76
N LEU A 67 -14.21 0.08 -19.43
CA LEU A 67 -15.52 0.05 -18.79
C LEU A 67 -16.27 1.38 -19.02
N ALA A 68 -17.60 1.35 -18.99
CA ALA A 68 -18.38 2.58 -19.05
C ALA A 68 -18.03 3.51 -17.86
N PRO A 69 -18.01 4.85 -18.02
CA PRO A 69 -17.58 5.76 -16.95
C PRO A 69 -18.31 5.58 -15.61
N SER A 70 -19.62 5.32 -15.65
CA SER A 70 -20.41 5.06 -14.43
C SER A 70 -20.04 3.74 -13.74
N ILE A 71 -19.54 2.75 -14.49
CA ILE A 71 -19.06 1.48 -13.95
C ILE A 71 -17.64 1.66 -13.40
N GLN A 72 -16.78 2.47 -14.04
CA GLN A 72 -15.47 2.82 -13.51
C GLN A 72 -15.60 3.52 -12.15
N GLU A 73 -16.47 4.53 -12.05
CA GLU A 73 -16.74 5.25 -10.80
C GLU A 73 -17.18 4.28 -9.69
N ARG A 74 -18.15 3.42 -9.99
CA ARG A 74 -18.62 2.39 -9.08
C ARG A 74 -17.51 1.44 -8.66
N LEU A 75 -16.69 0.96 -9.59
CA LEU A 75 -15.56 0.08 -9.32
C LEU A 75 -14.59 0.73 -8.35
N PHE A 76 -14.21 1.99 -8.60
CA PHE A 76 -13.30 2.72 -7.70
C PHE A 76 -13.91 2.97 -6.32
N ASP A 77 -15.22 3.22 -6.22
CA ASP A 77 -15.90 3.38 -4.92
C ASP A 77 -15.97 2.07 -4.12
N GLU A 78 -16.16 0.95 -4.80
CA GLU A 78 -16.17 -0.39 -4.19
C GLU A 78 -14.73 -0.88 -3.87
N LEU A 79 -13.70 -0.42 -4.58
CA LEU A 79 -12.31 -0.86 -4.42
C LEU A 79 -11.46 -0.01 -3.46
N LEU A 80 -11.53 1.32 -3.60
CA LEU A 80 -10.58 2.24 -2.98
C LEU A 80 -11.01 2.67 -1.58
N ASP A 81 -10.02 3.00 -0.75
CA ASP A 81 -10.26 3.75 0.48
C ASP A 81 -10.23 5.25 0.17
N ARG A 82 -11.41 5.84 -0.02
CA ARG A 82 -11.56 7.27 -0.37
C ARG A 82 -11.11 8.19 0.77
N ASP A 83 -11.26 7.76 2.02
CA ASP A 83 -10.87 8.56 3.17
C ASP A 83 -9.34 8.61 3.29
N VAL A 84 -8.67 7.45 3.14
CA VAL A 84 -7.21 7.39 3.09
C VAL A 84 -6.66 8.16 1.88
N GLN A 85 -7.26 7.98 0.70
CA GLN A 85 -6.83 8.71 -0.50
C GLN A 85 -6.90 10.23 -0.28
N LYS A 86 -8.01 10.71 0.27
CA LYS A 86 -8.23 12.12 0.55
C LYS A 86 -7.22 12.66 1.57
N GLU A 87 -6.96 11.93 2.65
CA GLU A 87 -6.00 12.35 3.67
C GLU A 87 -4.57 12.45 3.10
N LEU A 88 -4.16 11.49 2.26
CA LEU A 88 -2.82 11.43 1.69
C LEU A 88 -2.60 12.35 0.46
N GLU A 89 -3.65 12.84 -0.19
CA GLU A 89 -3.56 13.75 -1.35
C GLU A 89 -4.03 15.18 -1.04
N GLU A 90 -5.23 15.32 -0.49
CA GLU A 90 -5.91 16.62 -0.36
C GLU A 90 -5.59 17.29 0.99
N GLU A 91 -5.68 16.52 2.09
CA GLU A 91 -5.43 17.08 3.42
C GLU A 91 -3.94 17.29 3.70
N SER A 92 -3.08 16.47 3.08
CA SER A 92 -1.63 16.56 3.16
C SER A 92 -1.03 16.08 1.84
N PRO A 93 -0.10 16.81 1.22
CA PRO A 93 0.51 16.43 -0.06
C PRO A 93 1.57 15.34 0.13
N ILE A 94 1.14 14.14 0.51
CA ILE A 94 2.00 13.00 0.84
C ILE A 94 2.21 12.11 -0.39
N ILE A 95 1.14 11.79 -1.10
CA ILE A 95 1.19 11.06 -2.38
C ILE A 95 0.67 11.96 -3.51
N ASN A 96 1.00 11.61 -4.76
CA ASN A 96 0.45 12.22 -5.97
C ASN A 96 0.55 13.76 -6.06
N TRP A 97 1.49 14.37 -5.33
CA TRP A 97 1.70 15.82 -5.31
C TRP A 97 2.46 16.34 -6.54
N SER A 98 3.15 15.46 -7.27
CA SER A 98 3.89 15.80 -8.49
C SER A 98 3.09 15.46 -9.73
N LEU A 99 2.58 16.49 -10.43
CA LEU A 99 1.87 16.32 -11.70
C LEU A 99 2.74 15.63 -12.76
N GLU A 100 4.06 15.83 -12.71
CA GLU A 100 4.97 15.17 -13.63
C GLU A 100 4.94 13.65 -13.41
N LEU A 101 5.04 13.20 -12.16
CA LEU A 101 4.98 11.77 -11.87
C LEU A 101 3.61 11.19 -12.17
N THR A 102 2.53 11.89 -11.80
CA THR A 102 1.16 11.35 -11.93
C THR A 102 0.63 11.41 -13.35
N GLU A 103 0.66 12.57 -14.02
CA GLU A 103 0.04 12.77 -15.32
C GLU A 103 1.01 12.39 -16.46
N THR A 104 2.24 12.91 -16.42
CA THR A 104 3.24 12.66 -17.48
C THR A 104 3.72 11.21 -17.45
N PHE A 105 4.13 10.73 -16.28
CA PHE A 105 4.65 9.36 -16.10
C PHE A 105 3.63 8.34 -15.58
N GLY A 106 2.37 8.73 -15.31
CA GLY A 106 1.29 7.78 -15.02
C GLY A 106 1.49 7.00 -13.73
N SER A 107 2.32 7.54 -12.84
CA SER A 107 2.68 6.93 -11.57
C SER A 107 1.72 7.36 -10.47
N ARG A 108 0.46 7.62 -10.82
CA ARG A 108 -0.60 7.92 -9.86
C ARG A 108 -0.86 6.69 -9.00
N LEU A 109 -0.80 6.86 -7.69
CA LEU A 109 -1.03 5.81 -6.70
C LEU A 109 -2.47 5.84 -6.18
N TYR A 110 -3.05 4.66 -6.02
CA TYR A 110 -4.40 4.47 -5.48
C TYR A 110 -4.31 3.66 -4.18
N ALA A 111 -4.95 4.16 -3.13
CA ALA A 111 -5.07 3.50 -1.83
C ALA A 111 -6.17 2.45 -1.89
N LEU A 112 -5.79 1.18 -1.85
CA LEU A 112 -6.76 0.09 -1.78
C LEU A 112 -7.40 0.02 -0.40
N TRP A 113 -8.71 -0.21 -0.38
CA TRP A 113 -9.40 -0.54 0.86
C TRP A 113 -8.93 -1.90 1.39
N ASN A 114 -8.82 -2.00 2.72
CA ASN A 114 -8.68 -3.27 3.41
C ASN A 114 -9.47 -3.28 4.72
N ARG A 115 -9.51 -4.44 5.38
CA ARG A 115 -10.29 -4.62 6.61
C ARG A 115 -9.61 -3.92 7.79
N SER A 116 -10.38 -3.14 8.53
CA SER A 116 -9.91 -2.39 9.71
C SER A 116 -9.91 -3.22 11.01
N THR A 117 -9.80 -4.56 10.93
CA THR A 117 -9.94 -5.48 12.08
C THR A 117 -8.61 -5.89 12.73
N GLY A 118 -7.58 -5.07 12.58
CA GLY A 118 -6.19 -5.48 12.81
C GLY A 118 -5.55 -6.10 11.56
N ASP A 119 -4.25 -6.39 11.60
CA ASP A 119 -3.48 -7.00 10.50
C ASP A 119 -3.31 -6.15 9.21
N CYS A 120 -3.76 -4.90 9.21
CA CYS A 120 -3.75 -4.02 8.02
C CYS A 120 -2.37 -3.88 7.33
N LEU A 121 -1.25 -3.95 8.07
CA LEU A 121 0.10 -3.95 7.48
C LEU A 121 0.31 -5.14 6.54
N LEU A 122 -0.07 -6.35 6.99
CA LEU A 122 0.16 -7.59 6.27
C LEU A 122 -0.83 -7.74 5.12
N ASP A 123 -2.07 -7.34 5.34
CA ASP A 123 -3.08 -7.24 4.29
C ASP A 123 -2.64 -6.26 3.20
N SER A 124 -2.14 -5.08 3.57
CA SER A 124 -1.64 -4.09 2.60
C SER A 124 -0.42 -4.59 1.83
N ALA A 125 0.51 -5.27 2.51
CA ALA A 125 1.67 -5.85 1.85
C ALA A 125 1.28 -6.94 0.84
N LEU A 126 0.35 -7.84 1.19
CA LEU A 126 -0.15 -8.85 0.27
C LEU A 126 -1.05 -8.28 -0.82
N GLN A 127 -1.77 -7.19 -0.58
CA GLN A 127 -2.52 -6.49 -1.62
C GLN A 127 -1.56 -5.83 -2.61
N ALA A 128 -0.54 -5.11 -2.15
CA ALA A 128 0.45 -4.44 -3.00
C ALA A 128 1.34 -5.41 -3.80
N THR A 129 1.37 -6.69 -3.44
CA THR A 129 2.16 -7.72 -4.11
C THR A 129 1.31 -8.73 -4.88
N TRP A 130 0.37 -9.40 -4.22
CA TRP A 130 -0.43 -10.50 -4.77
C TRP A 130 -1.92 -10.17 -4.98
N GLY A 131 -2.38 -8.99 -4.57
CA GLY A 131 -3.79 -8.57 -4.70
C GLY A 131 -4.76 -9.28 -3.76
N ILE A 132 -4.26 -9.83 -2.64
CA ILE A 132 -5.05 -10.60 -1.67
C ILE A 132 -4.79 -10.13 -0.23
N PHE A 133 -5.67 -10.51 0.70
CA PHE A 133 -5.46 -10.36 2.15
C PHE A 133 -4.69 -11.54 2.75
N ASP A 134 -4.04 -11.33 3.91
CA ASP A 134 -3.43 -12.39 4.73
C ASP A 134 -4.49 -13.14 5.55
N LYS A 135 -5.48 -13.68 4.86
CA LYS A 135 -6.65 -14.30 5.49
C LYS A 135 -6.30 -15.53 6.33
N ASP A 136 -5.29 -16.27 5.91
CA ASP A 136 -4.85 -17.53 6.52
C ASP A 136 -3.67 -17.31 7.50
N ASN A 137 -3.30 -16.05 7.78
CA ASN A 137 -2.19 -15.65 8.66
C ASN A 137 -0.84 -16.28 8.30
N VAL A 138 -0.62 -16.57 7.01
CA VAL A 138 0.61 -17.20 6.53
C VAL A 138 1.76 -16.21 6.63
N LEU A 139 1.53 -14.95 6.21
CA LEU A 139 2.54 -13.91 6.30
C LEU A 139 2.76 -13.47 7.74
N ARG A 140 1.69 -13.36 8.55
CA ARG A 140 1.80 -13.05 9.98
C ARG A 140 2.64 -14.07 10.72
N LYS A 141 2.39 -15.35 10.49
CA LYS A 141 3.17 -16.43 11.08
C LYS A 141 4.63 -16.36 10.64
N ALA A 142 4.89 -16.16 9.34
CA ALA A 142 6.25 -16.01 8.82
C ALA A 142 7.01 -14.85 9.47
N LEU A 143 6.31 -13.73 9.73
CA LEU A 143 6.86 -12.57 10.43
C LEU A 143 7.20 -12.89 11.89
N ALA A 144 6.27 -13.50 12.63
CA ALA A 144 6.49 -13.87 14.02
C ALA A 144 7.63 -14.90 14.17
N ASP A 145 7.62 -15.94 13.34
CA ASP A 145 8.66 -16.98 13.34
C ASP A 145 10.03 -16.37 12.96
N SER A 146 10.09 -15.47 11.98
CA SER A 146 11.35 -14.77 11.62
C SER A 146 11.89 -13.92 12.75
N LEU A 147 11.04 -13.14 13.42
CA LEU A 147 11.45 -12.30 14.56
C LEU A 147 12.00 -13.14 15.71
N SER A 148 11.32 -14.25 16.02
CA SER A 148 11.70 -15.16 17.09
C SER A 148 12.99 -15.92 16.77
N GLU A 149 13.04 -16.60 15.62
CA GLU A 149 14.14 -17.50 15.28
C GLU A 149 15.41 -16.76 14.83
N ALA A 150 15.28 -15.55 14.29
CA ALA A 150 16.41 -14.71 13.90
C ALA A 150 16.70 -13.57 14.89
N SER A 151 16.20 -13.68 16.13
CA SER A 151 16.37 -12.70 17.21
C SER A 151 17.83 -12.31 17.43
N GLN A 152 18.78 -13.26 17.34
CA GLN A 152 20.22 -13.01 17.51
C GLN A 152 20.81 -12.03 16.48
N VAL A 153 20.16 -11.84 15.33
CA VAL A 153 20.57 -10.88 14.29
C VAL A 153 19.69 -9.63 14.33
N LEU A 154 18.39 -9.81 14.51
CA LEU A 154 17.40 -8.72 14.48
C LEU A 154 17.45 -7.84 15.73
N PHE A 155 17.58 -8.42 16.92
CA PHE A 155 17.60 -7.67 18.17
C PHE A 155 18.79 -6.69 18.26
N PRO A 156 20.05 -7.07 17.94
CA PRO A 156 21.15 -6.11 17.90
C PRO A 156 20.89 -4.95 16.93
N ARG A 157 20.26 -5.24 15.78
CA ARG A 157 19.91 -4.24 14.77
C ARG A 157 18.82 -3.28 15.25
N PHE A 158 17.76 -3.81 15.86
CA PHE A 158 16.71 -3.04 16.51
C PHE A 158 17.31 -2.10 17.56
N LYS A 159 18.06 -2.67 18.50
CA LYS A 159 18.69 -1.94 19.60
C LYS A 159 19.61 -0.83 19.10
N GLU A 160 20.48 -1.11 18.14
CA GLU A 160 21.42 -0.11 17.60
C GLU A 160 20.69 1.11 17.02
N ALA A 161 19.64 0.86 16.24
CA ALA A 161 18.84 1.91 15.61
C ALA A 161 18.04 2.72 16.63
N GLU A 162 17.36 2.05 17.56
CA GLU A 162 16.54 2.71 18.59
C GLU A 162 17.40 3.49 19.59
N THR A 163 18.67 3.12 19.81
CA THR A 163 19.59 3.86 20.70
C THR A 163 19.85 5.30 20.21
N LEU A 164 19.60 5.62 18.93
CA LEU A 164 19.82 6.97 18.40
C LEU A 164 18.94 8.02 19.09
N HIS A 165 17.69 7.70 19.40
CA HIS A 165 16.75 8.66 19.99
C HIS A 165 17.06 8.97 21.47
N PRO A 166 17.26 7.98 22.36
CA PRO A 166 17.73 8.20 23.73
C PRO A 166 19.02 9.02 23.80
N ASN A 167 19.98 8.72 22.93
CA ASN A 167 21.27 9.42 22.89
C ASN A 167 21.10 10.92 22.59
N LEU A 168 20.17 11.30 21.70
CA LEU A 168 19.84 12.70 21.42
C LEU A 168 19.24 13.41 22.63
N LEU A 169 18.59 12.65 23.52
CA LEU A 169 18.00 13.13 24.77
C LEU A 169 18.94 12.93 25.98
N HIS A 170 20.19 12.54 25.74
CA HIS A 170 21.23 12.31 26.73
C HIS A 170 20.87 11.28 27.82
N PHE A 171 20.10 10.25 27.47
CA PHE A 171 19.86 9.09 28.35
C PHE A 171 20.18 7.77 27.64
N THR A 172 20.38 6.72 28.43
CA THR A 172 20.64 5.35 27.96
C THR A 172 19.69 4.40 28.68
N LEU A 173 19.19 3.40 27.96
CA LEU A 173 18.40 2.32 28.55
C LEU A 173 19.33 1.18 29.00
N ASP A 174 18.98 0.53 30.10
CA ASP A 174 19.69 -0.65 30.61
C ASP A 174 19.35 -1.90 29.77
N GLU A 175 20.16 -2.95 29.85
CA GLU A 175 19.96 -4.18 29.06
C GLU A 175 18.58 -4.81 29.27
N ASP A 176 18.09 -4.86 30.51
CA ASP A 176 16.79 -5.44 30.85
C ASP A 176 15.63 -4.70 30.14
N GLN A 177 15.73 -3.37 29.99
CA GLN A 177 14.71 -2.56 29.30
C GLN A 177 14.67 -2.87 27.80
N TRP A 178 15.85 -3.07 27.18
CA TRP A 178 15.90 -3.48 25.78
C TRP A 178 15.32 -4.88 25.56
N GLU A 179 15.55 -5.80 26.48
CA GLU A 179 14.94 -7.14 26.43
C GLU A 179 13.41 -7.07 26.59
N GLU A 180 12.90 -6.20 27.47
CA GLU A 180 11.47 -5.94 27.63
C GLU A 180 10.85 -5.35 26.35
N ASP A 181 11.46 -4.31 25.78
CA ASP A 181 11.00 -3.70 24.52
C ASP A 181 11.00 -4.71 23.36
N TRP A 182 12.05 -5.54 23.29
CA TRP A 182 12.11 -6.61 22.29
C TRP A 182 11.03 -7.67 22.51
N ALA A 183 10.75 -8.05 23.75
CA ALA A 183 9.67 -8.97 24.08
C ALA A 183 8.30 -8.42 23.65
N VAL A 184 8.09 -7.10 23.75
CA VAL A 184 6.88 -6.44 23.21
C VAL A 184 6.80 -6.63 21.69
N ILE A 185 7.86 -6.34 20.94
CA ILE A 185 7.91 -6.56 19.48
C ILE A 185 7.56 -8.00 19.12
N LEU A 186 8.16 -9.00 19.79
CA LEU A 186 7.84 -10.42 19.57
C LEU A 186 6.37 -10.75 19.85
N SER A 187 5.82 -10.19 20.93
CA SER A 187 4.44 -10.44 21.35
C SER A 187 3.42 -9.90 20.36
N LEU A 188 3.68 -8.70 19.79
CA LEU A 188 2.78 -8.06 18.84
C LEU A 188 2.65 -8.90 17.57
N ALA A 189 3.75 -9.42 17.02
CA ALA A 189 3.71 -10.28 15.84
C ALA A 189 2.93 -11.59 16.07
N THR A 190 3.06 -12.18 17.27
CA THR A 190 2.46 -13.47 17.60
C THR A 190 0.95 -13.38 17.84
N GLN A 191 0.45 -12.26 18.34
CA GLN A 191 -0.97 -12.06 18.66
C GLN A 191 -1.76 -11.60 17.43
N PRO A 192 -2.70 -12.38 16.87
CA PRO A 192 -3.48 -11.96 15.70
C PRO A 192 -4.25 -10.65 15.96
N GLY A 193 -4.26 -9.76 14.97
CA GLY A 193 -4.96 -8.48 15.05
C GLY A 193 -4.22 -7.37 15.84
N SER A 194 -3.13 -7.69 16.54
CA SER A 194 -2.31 -6.67 17.21
C SER A 194 -1.66 -5.73 16.21
N ALA A 195 -1.63 -4.44 16.55
CA ALA A 195 -1.00 -3.39 15.76
C ALA A 195 0.51 -3.65 15.67
N LEU A 196 1.03 -3.59 14.45
CA LEU A 196 2.44 -3.81 14.17
C LEU A 196 3.18 -2.49 14.02
N GLU A 197 4.40 -2.46 14.52
CA GLU A 197 5.30 -1.29 14.55
C GLU A 197 6.35 -1.30 13.43
N GLN A 198 7.17 -0.26 13.34
CA GLN A 198 8.17 0.00 12.30
C GLN A 198 9.12 -1.19 12.10
N PHE A 199 9.58 -1.82 13.19
CA PHE A 199 10.52 -2.95 13.10
C PHE A 199 9.89 -4.20 12.44
N HIS A 200 8.57 -4.34 12.51
CA HIS A 200 7.85 -5.36 11.76
C HIS A 200 7.88 -5.10 10.26
N ILE A 201 7.83 -3.83 9.83
CA ILE A 201 7.98 -3.44 8.42
C ILE A 201 9.41 -3.72 7.94
N PHE A 202 10.41 -3.42 8.78
CA PHE A 202 11.80 -3.76 8.49
C PHE A 202 11.98 -5.27 8.30
N THR A 203 11.45 -6.08 9.21
CA THR A 203 11.52 -7.55 9.08
C THR A 203 10.72 -8.04 7.87
N LEU A 204 9.56 -7.44 7.59
CA LEU A 204 8.74 -7.75 6.42
C LEU A 204 9.48 -7.45 5.10
N ALA A 205 10.29 -6.39 5.03
CA ALA A 205 11.14 -6.11 3.87
C ALA A 205 12.13 -7.26 3.60
N HIS A 206 12.67 -7.88 4.66
CA HIS A 206 13.53 -9.07 4.55
C HIS A 206 12.76 -10.29 4.04
N ILE A 207 11.54 -10.50 4.53
CA ILE A 207 10.67 -11.59 4.08
C ILE A 207 10.31 -11.42 2.61
N LEU A 208 9.93 -10.22 2.18
CA LEU A 208 9.63 -9.94 0.78
C LEU A 208 10.88 -9.83 -0.10
N ARG A 209 12.09 -9.83 0.50
CA ARG A 209 13.39 -9.59 -0.14
C ARG A 209 13.40 -8.35 -1.02
N ARG A 210 12.68 -7.31 -0.62
CA ARG A 210 12.53 -6.08 -1.40
C ARG A 210 12.30 -4.87 -0.49
N PRO A 211 12.73 -3.67 -0.91
CA PRO A 211 12.43 -2.44 -0.20
C PRO A 211 10.92 -2.21 -0.01
N ILE A 212 10.53 -1.63 1.12
CA ILE A 212 9.18 -1.13 1.36
C ILE A 212 9.28 0.38 1.57
N ILE A 213 8.49 1.15 0.82
CA ILE A 213 8.37 2.59 0.98
C ILE A 213 7.00 2.86 1.61
N VAL A 214 7.02 3.54 2.75
CA VAL A 214 5.80 3.95 3.46
C VAL A 214 5.63 5.45 3.28
N TYR A 215 4.53 5.83 2.66
CA TYR A 215 4.05 7.21 2.55
C TYR A 215 2.98 7.42 3.60
N GLY A 216 3.18 8.33 4.54
CA GLY A 216 2.22 8.45 5.63
C GLY A 216 2.28 9.76 6.37
N VAL A 217 1.23 10.02 7.14
CA VAL A 217 1.16 11.21 7.99
C VAL A 217 2.25 11.16 9.04
N LYS A 218 2.95 12.28 9.24
CA LYS A 218 3.98 12.39 10.29
C LYS A 218 3.40 12.34 11.69
N TYR A 219 2.18 12.85 11.84
CA TYR A 219 1.49 12.95 13.12
C TYR A 219 0.13 12.29 13.03
N VAL A 220 -0.20 11.47 14.02
CA VAL A 220 -1.55 10.93 14.18
C VAL A 220 -2.42 12.01 14.80
N LYS A 221 -3.54 12.32 14.17
CA LYS A 221 -4.51 13.30 14.66
C LYS A 221 -5.73 12.60 15.26
N SER A 222 -6.33 13.22 16.27
CA SER A 222 -7.62 12.83 16.82
C SER A 222 -8.75 13.18 15.84
N PHE A 223 -9.95 12.67 16.09
CA PHE A 223 -11.15 13.05 15.32
C PHE A 223 -11.48 14.55 15.40
N ARG A 224 -10.91 15.28 16.37
CA ARG A 224 -11.05 16.73 16.51
C ARG A 224 -9.92 17.51 15.82
N GLY A 225 -8.98 16.81 15.18
CA GLY A 225 -7.82 17.39 14.51
C GLY A 225 -6.62 17.65 15.42
N GLU A 226 -6.66 17.26 16.70
CA GLU A 226 -5.57 17.46 17.65
C GLU A 226 -4.44 16.44 17.42
N THR A 227 -3.19 16.87 17.46
CA THR A 227 -2.04 15.97 17.34
C THR A 227 -1.93 15.07 18.58
N LEU A 228 -2.13 13.76 18.39
CA LEU A 228 -2.01 12.74 19.43
C LEU A 228 -0.57 12.29 19.65
N GLY A 229 0.21 12.24 18.57
CA GLY A 229 1.59 11.79 18.64
C GLY A 229 2.27 11.73 17.28
N TYR A 230 3.59 11.52 17.31
CA TYR A 230 4.38 11.28 16.12
C TYR A 230 4.16 9.83 15.66
N ALA A 231 3.83 9.64 14.38
CA ALA A 231 3.60 8.33 13.79
C ALA A 231 4.92 7.58 13.53
N GLY A 232 5.90 8.29 12.95
CA GLY A 232 7.23 7.73 12.66
C GLY A 232 7.28 6.59 11.65
N PHE A 233 6.21 6.33 10.89
CA PHE A 233 6.17 5.24 9.91
C PHE A 233 6.65 5.64 8.51
N GLU A 234 6.52 6.92 8.12
CA GLU A 234 6.98 7.44 6.83
C GLU A 234 8.47 7.13 6.63
N GLY A 235 8.84 6.59 5.47
CA GLY A 235 10.23 6.28 5.15
C GLY A 235 10.45 5.05 4.28
N VAL A 236 11.72 4.70 4.14
CA VAL A 236 12.21 3.56 3.36
C VAL A 236 12.74 2.48 4.30
N TYR A 237 12.23 1.26 4.14
CA TYR A 237 12.63 0.06 4.89
C TYR A 237 13.35 -0.88 3.94
N LEU A 238 14.64 -1.10 4.19
CA LEU A 238 15.50 -1.90 3.33
C LEU A 238 15.83 -3.26 3.98
N PRO A 239 15.94 -4.35 3.21
CA PRO A 239 16.32 -5.66 3.71
C PRO A 239 17.83 -5.79 3.98
N LEU A 240 18.39 -4.89 4.79
CA LEU A 240 19.83 -4.65 4.98
C LEU A 240 20.61 -5.83 5.56
N LEU A 241 19.94 -6.83 6.15
CA LEU A 241 20.56 -8.04 6.69
C LEU A 241 20.73 -9.14 5.64
N TRP A 242 20.26 -8.92 4.41
CA TRP A 242 20.57 -9.76 3.27
C TRP A 242 21.76 -9.23 2.47
N GLU A 243 22.31 -10.08 1.61
CA GLU A 243 23.18 -9.61 0.53
C GLU A 243 22.33 -8.89 -0.53
N PRO A 244 22.73 -7.71 -1.04
CA PRO A 244 21.94 -6.96 -2.03
C PRO A 244 21.58 -7.77 -3.28
N SER A 245 22.47 -8.66 -3.72
CA SER A 245 22.22 -9.55 -4.88
C SER A 245 21.12 -10.59 -4.63
N PHE A 246 20.78 -10.83 -3.37
CA PHE A 246 19.66 -11.70 -2.99
C PHE A 246 18.32 -10.97 -3.02
N CYS A 247 18.30 -9.64 -3.10
CA CYS A 247 17.09 -8.84 -3.02
C CYS A 247 16.69 -8.24 -4.38
N TRP A 248 15.38 -8.02 -4.55
CA TRP A 248 14.86 -7.29 -5.68
C TRP A 248 14.85 -5.80 -5.38
N LYS A 249 15.28 -5.00 -6.35
CA LYS A 249 15.37 -3.54 -6.22
C LYS A 249 14.04 -2.80 -6.42
N SER A 250 13.01 -3.50 -6.93
CA SER A 250 11.68 -2.92 -7.12
C SER A 250 10.95 -2.87 -5.77
N PRO A 251 10.61 -1.68 -5.26
CA PRO A 251 9.97 -1.53 -3.94
C PRO A 251 8.47 -1.91 -3.95
N VAL A 252 7.94 -2.09 -2.74
CA VAL A 252 6.49 -2.09 -2.42
C VAL A 252 6.13 -0.73 -1.83
N ALA A 253 4.98 -0.16 -2.21
CA ALA A 253 4.50 1.12 -1.68
C ALA A 253 3.28 0.92 -0.76
N LEU A 254 3.34 1.49 0.44
CA LEU A 254 2.27 1.45 1.43
C LEU A 254 1.90 2.86 1.88
N GLY A 255 0.62 3.08 2.15
CA GLY A 255 0.08 4.28 2.76
C GLY A 255 -0.09 4.08 4.27
N TYR A 256 0.11 5.13 5.07
CA TYR A 256 -0.19 5.10 6.50
C TYR A 256 -0.97 6.34 6.95
N THR A 257 -2.17 6.12 7.48
CA THR A 257 -3.04 7.16 8.05
C THR A 257 -3.72 6.66 9.32
N ARG A 258 -3.85 7.50 10.35
CA ARG A 258 -4.65 7.24 11.56
C ARG A 258 -4.53 5.83 12.18
N GLY A 259 -3.33 5.22 12.19
CA GLY A 259 -3.13 3.87 12.72
C GLY A 259 -3.48 2.73 11.76
N HIS A 260 -3.60 3.03 10.46
CA HIS A 260 -4.03 2.11 9.43
C HIS A 260 -3.06 2.12 8.24
N PHE A 261 -2.73 0.93 7.75
CA PHE A 261 -1.97 0.77 6.51
C PHE A 261 -2.91 0.49 5.34
N SER A 262 -2.56 1.00 4.17
CA SER A 262 -3.23 0.69 2.89
C SER A 262 -2.20 0.37 1.81
N ALA A 263 -2.52 -0.51 0.88
CA ALA A 263 -1.68 -0.73 -0.31
C ALA A 263 -1.79 0.50 -1.23
N LEU A 264 -0.66 1.03 -1.67
CA LEU A 264 -0.61 2.09 -2.68
C LEU A 264 -0.16 1.48 -4.00
N ILE A 265 -1.08 1.43 -4.96
CA ILE A 265 -0.85 0.71 -6.21
C ILE A 265 -1.18 1.59 -7.42
N PRO A 266 -0.46 1.44 -8.53
CA PRO A 266 -0.72 2.16 -9.77
C PRO A 266 -1.74 1.43 -10.66
N VAL A 267 -2.21 2.12 -11.70
CA VAL A 267 -2.95 1.53 -12.82
C VAL A 267 -1.97 1.24 -13.95
N GLU A 268 -2.06 0.05 -14.55
CA GLU A 268 -1.27 -0.32 -15.71
C GLU A 268 -1.60 0.58 -16.89
N ARG A 269 -0.57 0.90 -17.67
CA ARG A 269 -0.75 1.62 -18.93
C ARG A 269 -0.87 0.60 -20.04
N GLU A 270 -1.83 0.78 -20.94
CA GLU A 270 -1.83 -0.01 -22.16
C GLU A 270 -0.56 0.29 -22.97
N SER A 271 0.16 -0.78 -23.32
CA SER A 271 1.24 -0.67 -24.31
C SER A 271 0.63 -0.19 -25.63
N ILE A 272 1.12 0.93 -26.17
CA ILE A 272 0.67 1.49 -27.45
C ILE A 272 0.75 0.44 -28.59
N ASP A 273 1.66 -0.53 -28.46
CA ASP A 273 1.86 -1.66 -29.37
C ASP A 273 0.66 -2.62 -29.46
N ALA A 274 -0.19 -2.70 -28.43
CA ALA A 274 -1.39 -3.54 -28.43
C ALA A 274 -2.54 -2.93 -29.25
N ARG A 275 -2.61 -1.59 -29.35
CA ARG A 275 -3.65 -0.87 -30.11
C ARG A 275 -3.29 -0.65 -31.57
N ILE A 276 -2.00 -0.59 -31.92
CA ILE A 276 -1.53 -0.36 -33.29
C ILE A 276 -0.85 -1.63 -33.77
N GLY A 277 -1.62 -2.51 -34.42
CA GLY A 277 -1.11 -3.75 -34.97
C GLY A 277 0.19 -3.55 -35.76
N ALA A 278 1.27 -4.19 -35.29
CA ALA A 278 2.54 -4.46 -35.96
C ALA A 278 2.93 -3.52 -37.11
N SER A 279 3.04 -2.19 -36.89
CA SER A 279 3.60 -1.25 -37.88
C SER A 279 3.87 0.15 -37.30
N ALA A 280 4.89 0.29 -36.44
CA ALA A 280 5.67 1.54 -36.31
C ALA A 280 6.98 1.29 -35.54
N PRO A 281 8.16 1.67 -36.05
CA PRO A 281 9.39 1.61 -35.28
C PRO A 281 9.55 2.94 -34.53
N THR A 282 9.05 3.02 -33.30
CA THR A 282 9.34 4.16 -32.42
C THR A 282 10.30 3.74 -31.32
N LEU A 283 11.50 4.33 -31.34
CA LEU A 283 12.48 4.27 -30.27
C LEU A 283 11.91 4.93 -28.99
N LYS A 284 11.19 4.16 -28.18
CA LYS A 284 11.16 4.32 -26.73
C LYS A 284 11.43 2.94 -26.17
N ASN A 285 12.41 2.83 -25.27
CA ASN A 285 12.78 1.55 -24.69
C ASN A 285 11.53 0.88 -24.13
N ASN A 286 11.24 -0.34 -24.59
CA ASN A 286 10.09 -1.18 -24.21
C ASN A 286 10.02 -1.53 -22.71
N ASP A 287 10.86 -0.92 -21.87
CA ASP A 287 11.12 -1.25 -20.47
C ASP A 287 10.50 -0.21 -19.50
N ASP A 288 9.93 0.91 -20.01
CA ASP A 288 9.33 1.97 -19.19
C ASP A 288 7.77 1.96 -19.17
N SER A 289 7.09 1.15 -19.99
CA SER A 289 5.61 1.03 -19.91
C SER A 289 5.15 0.36 -18.62
N ASP A 290 6.01 -0.50 -18.07
CA ASP A 290 5.70 -1.36 -16.93
C ASP A 290 6.37 -0.84 -15.64
N VAL A 291 6.49 0.48 -15.52
CA VAL A 291 7.17 1.12 -14.38
C VAL A 291 6.32 2.22 -13.77
N CYS A 292 6.17 2.16 -12.44
CA CYS A 292 5.73 3.29 -11.63
C CYS A 292 6.94 3.93 -10.93
N TYR A 293 7.02 5.25 -10.96
CA TYR A 293 8.08 6.03 -10.33
C TYR A 293 7.59 6.55 -8.98
N LEU A 294 8.21 6.04 -7.93
CA LEU A 294 7.87 6.33 -6.53
C LEU A 294 8.82 7.38 -5.96
N PRO A 295 8.34 8.57 -5.56
CA PRO A 295 9.21 9.63 -5.06
C PRO A 295 9.90 9.22 -3.76
N LEU A 296 11.21 9.48 -3.68
CA LEU A 296 12.03 9.24 -2.48
C LEU A 296 12.20 10.50 -1.63
N ILE A 297 11.48 11.57 -1.99
CA ILE A 297 11.42 12.83 -1.26
C ILE A 297 9.95 13.19 -1.00
N THR A 298 9.72 13.99 0.05
CA THR A 298 8.43 14.61 0.31
C THR A 298 8.16 15.76 -0.68
N SER A 299 6.93 16.27 -0.69
CA SER A 299 6.55 17.50 -1.40
C SER A 299 7.33 18.75 -0.96
N GLU A 300 7.97 18.71 0.21
CA GLU A 300 8.90 19.74 0.70
C GLU A 300 10.34 19.51 0.24
N HIS A 301 10.59 18.58 -0.69
CA HIS A 301 11.90 18.17 -1.19
C HIS A 301 12.86 17.65 -0.10
N LYS A 302 12.31 17.08 0.98
CA LYS A 302 13.12 16.39 2.01
C LYS A 302 13.19 14.91 1.71
N LEU A 303 14.39 14.33 1.78
CA LEU A 303 14.59 12.88 1.60
C LEU A 303 13.77 12.11 2.64
N LEU A 304 13.11 11.03 2.19
CA LEU A 304 12.45 10.10 3.09
C LEU A 304 13.48 9.45 4.02
N PRO A 305 13.19 9.28 5.33
CA PRO A 305 14.13 8.67 6.25
C PRO A 305 14.33 7.19 5.90
N PHE A 306 15.57 6.72 6.01
CA PHE A 306 15.92 5.31 5.90
C PHE A 306 15.89 4.70 7.31
N HIS A 307 15.00 3.74 7.51
CA HIS A 307 14.77 3.15 8.83
C HIS A 307 15.81 2.08 9.16
N PHE A 308 16.15 2.01 10.46
CA PHE A 308 17.05 0.98 11.03
C PHE A 308 18.42 0.88 10.34
N LEU A 309 19.04 2.01 10.04
CA LEU A 309 20.46 2.07 9.67
C LEU A 309 21.35 1.86 10.91
N SER A 310 22.43 1.10 10.76
CA SER A 310 23.50 1.04 11.76
C SER A 310 24.30 2.34 11.79
N ARG A 311 25.11 2.52 12.84
CA ARG A 311 26.00 3.68 12.95
C ARG A 311 26.98 3.82 11.79
N ASN A 312 27.36 2.71 11.16
CA ASN A 312 28.28 2.68 10.02
C ASN A 312 27.60 3.01 8.68
N GLU A 313 26.27 2.98 8.64
CA GLU A 313 25.44 3.26 7.47
C GLU A 313 24.88 4.69 7.49
N LEU A 314 24.71 5.29 8.67
CA LEU A 314 24.31 6.69 8.81
C LEU A 314 25.26 7.63 8.07
N GLY A 315 24.70 8.56 7.30
CA GLY A 315 25.45 9.47 6.44
C GLY A 315 25.88 8.89 5.09
N ARG A 316 25.54 7.63 4.79
CA ARG A 316 25.79 6.95 3.50
C ARG A 316 24.49 6.61 2.76
N GLU A 317 23.42 7.33 3.04
CA GLU A 317 22.07 7.06 2.53
C GLU A 317 22.04 7.06 1.00
N ASP A 318 22.77 7.95 0.33
CA ASP A 318 22.86 7.99 -1.14
C ASP A 318 23.48 6.73 -1.74
N GLU A 319 24.52 6.18 -1.10
CA GLU A 319 25.19 4.95 -1.54
C GLU A 319 24.27 3.75 -1.33
N ILE A 320 23.65 3.67 -0.15
CA ILE A 320 22.69 2.63 0.23
C ILE A 320 21.49 2.65 -0.72
N MET A 321 20.93 3.83 -0.99
CA MET A 321 19.82 4.01 -1.92
C MET A 321 20.15 3.41 -3.30
N ARG A 322 21.32 3.74 -3.89
CA ARG A 322 21.74 3.21 -5.20
C ARG A 322 22.02 1.71 -5.18
N GLN A 323 22.49 1.20 -4.05
CA GLN A 323 22.76 -0.23 -3.87
C GLN A 323 21.47 -1.05 -3.83
N TRP A 324 20.45 -0.55 -3.12
CA TRP A 324 19.24 -1.32 -2.78
C TRP A 324 18.01 -1.04 -3.63
N LEU A 325 17.96 0.10 -4.31
CA LEU A 325 16.86 0.51 -5.18
C LEU A 325 17.34 0.73 -6.62
N ASP A 326 16.44 0.56 -7.58
CA ASP A 326 16.64 1.01 -8.96
C ASP A 326 16.13 2.45 -9.05
N CYS A 327 17.03 3.42 -8.93
CA CYS A 327 16.68 4.83 -8.80
C CYS A 327 17.07 5.64 -10.04
N CYS A 328 16.26 6.65 -10.34
CA CYS A 328 16.60 7.71 -11.28
C CYS A 328 16.12 9.07 -10.77
N VAL A 329 16.39 10.12 -11.53
CA VAL A 329 15.90 11.47 -11.25
C VAL A 329 14.99 11.90 -12.39
N ILE A 330 13.78 12.35 -12.06
CA ILE A 330 12.80 12.90 -13.01
C ILE A 330 12.53 14.34 -12.60
N GLU A 331 12.87 15.31 -13.45
CA GLU A 331 12.67 16.75 -13.18
C GLU A 331 13.16 17.17 -11.78
N GLY A 332 14.34 16.68 -11.37
CA GLY A 332 14.94 16.97 -10.06
C GLY A 332 14.38 16.18 -8.88
N ILE A 333 13.40 15.29 -9.10
CA ILE A 333 12.82 14.41 -8.09
C ILE A 333 13.54 13.05 -8.13
N PRO A 334 14.28 12.64 -7.08
CA PRO A 334 14.78 11.28 -6.96
C PRO A 334 13.59 10.32 -6.78
N VAL A 335 13.53 9.30 -7.63
CA VAL A 335 12.47 8.29 -7.63
C VAL A 335 13.04 6.88 -7.62
N ALA A 336 12.34 5.95 -6.99
CA ALA A 336 12.56 4.52 -7.14
C ALA A 336 11.64 3.97 -8.24
N LYS A 337 12.17 3.10 -9.09
CA LYS A 337 11.41 2.39 -10.12
C LYS A 337 10.75 1.16 -9.52
N GLN A 338 9.43 1.15 -9.46
CA GLN A 338 8.64 -0.04 -9.21
C GLN A 338 8.28 -0.68 -10.55
N LYS A 339 8.88 -1.84 -10.85
CA LYS A 339 8.63 -2.57 -12.09
C LYS A 339 7.50 -3.59 -11.90
N PHE A 340 6.59 -3.64 -12.85
CA PHE A 340 5.56 -4.68 -12.94
C PHE A 340 6.18 -5.87 -13.67
N GLY A 341 6.36 -6.97 -12.96
CA GLY A 341 6.78 -8.22 -13.56
C GLY A 341 5.64 -8.89 -14.32
N LYS A 342 5.90 -10.05 -14.93
CA LYS A 342 4.83 -10.89 -15.46
C LYS A 342 3.88 -11.29 -14.34
N ARG A 343 2.60 -10.98 -14.51
CA ARG A 343 1.55 -11.35 -13.57
C ARG A 343 1.43 -12.88 -13.46
N PRO A 344 1.47 -13.46 -12.25
CA PRO A 344 1.21 -14.89 -12.06
C PRO A 344 -0.18 -15.27 -12.57
N LEU A 345 -0.33 -16.45 -13.17
CA LEU A 345 -1.59 -16.91 -13.75
C LEU A 345 -2.75 -16.91 -12.74
N SER A 346 -2.48 -17.31 -11.49
CA SER A 346 -3.48 -17.29 -10.41
C SER A 346 -3.99 -15.87 -10.11
N VAL A 347 -3.10 -14.87 -10.16
CA VAL A 347 -3.47 -13.46 -9.94
C VAL A 347 -4.21 -12.92 -11.16
N ALA A 348 -3.78 -13.27 -12.37
CA ALA A 348 -4.45 -12.89 -13.61
C ALA A 348 -5.90 -13.43 -13.66
N GLN A 349 -6.11 -14.70 -13.31
CA GLN A 349 -7.45 -15.30 -13.24
C GLN A 349 -8.34 -14.58 -12.21
N MET A 350 -7.81 -14.29 -11.03
CA MET A 350 -8.56 -13.56 -10.00
C MET A 350 -8.98 -12.15 -10.47
N LEU A 351 -8.09 -11.43 -11.15
CA LEU A 351 -8.40 -10.12 -11.72
C LEU A 351 -9.44 -10.21 -12.85
N GLU A 352 -9.36 -11.23 -13.70
CA GLU A 352 -10.31 -11.43 -14.80
C GLU A 352 -11.71 -11.77 -14.26
N ASP A 353 -11.81 -12.62 -13.23
CA ASP A 353 -13.08 -12.89 -12.54
C ASP A 353 -13.69 -11.60 -11.96
N TRP A 354 -12.86 -10.76 -11.34
CA TRP A 354 -13.26 -9.48 -10.76
C TRP A 354 -13.69 -8.47 -11.83
N LEU A 355 -12.97 -8.34 -12.94
CA LEU A 355 -13.37 -7.46 -14.06
C LEU A 355 -14.65 -7.95 -14.74
N ASN A 356 -14.81 -9.26 -14.93
CA ASN A 356 -16.01 -9.84 -15.52
C ASN A 356 -17.25 -9.58 -14.69
N PHE A 357 -17.12 -9.50 -13.36
CA PHE A 357 -18.22 -9.03 -12.52
C PHE A 357 -18.70 -7.64 -12.94
N TYR A 358 -17.80 -6.66 -13.14
CA TYR A 358 -18.16 -5.30 -13.55
C TYR A 358 -18.63 -5.21 -15.00
N ARG A 359 -18.03 -5.96 -15.93
CA ARG A 359 -18.46 -6.01 -17.34
C ARG A 359 -19.92 -6.51 -17.48
N ASN A 360 -20.37 -7.35 -16.56
CA ASN A 360 -21.73 -7.90 -16.55
C ASN A 360 -22.77 -7.01 -15.85
N ILE A 361 -22.36 -5.90 -15.23
CA ILE A 361 -23.31 -4.94 -14.66
C ILE A 361 -23.98 -4.20 -15.82
N LYS A 362 -25.31 -4.34 -15.96
CA LYS A 362 -26.07 -3.55 -16.93
C LYS A 362 -25.90 -2.07 -16.60
N ALA A 363 -25.35 -1.29 -17.53
CA ALA A 363 -25.30 0.15 -17.41
C ALA A 363 -26.73 0.70 -17.28
N THR A 364 -27.08 1.26 -16.12
CA THR A 364 -28.33 1.99 -15.97
C THR A 364 -28.22 3.27 -16.81
N PRO A 365 -29.12 3.51 -17.77
CA PRO A 365 -29.10 4.77 -18.50
C PRO A 365 -29.36 5.90 -17.49
N THR A 366 -28.45 6.87 -17.42
CA THR A 366 -28.62 8.12 -16.69
C THR A 366 -29.79 8.88 -17.32
N THR A 367 -31.01 8.64 -16.83
CA THR A 367 -32.14 9.51 -17.13
C THR A 367 -31.90 10.84 -16.41
N LEU A 368 -31.38 11.82 -17.14
CA LEU A 368 -31.55 13.23 -16.82
C LEU A 368 -33.05 13.52 -16.76
N SER A 369 -33.66 13.40 -15.58
CA SER A 369 -35.01 13.89 -15.34
C SER A 369 -34.94 15.42 -15.24
N HIS A 370 -34.96 16.09 -16.39
CA HIS A 370 -35.52 17.43 -16.46
C HIS A 370 -37.01 17.33 -16.09
N ASN A 371 -37.33 17.50 -14.80
CA ASN A 371 -38.70 17.76 -14.38
C ASN A 371 -39.07 19.19 -14.80
N SER A 372 -39.44 19.35 -16.06
CA SER A 372 -40.32 20.42 -16.50
C SER A 372 -41.75 19.94 -16.36
N ALA A 373 -42.40 20.27 -15.25
CA ALA A 373 -43.84 20.09 -15.09
C ALA A 373 -44.45 21.34 -14.42
N ALA A 374 -44.93 22.21 -15.30
CA ALA A 374 -46.07 23.12 -15.20
C ALA A 374 -46.56 23.53 -13.80
N HIS A 375 -46.35 24.80 -13.47
CA HIS A 375 -47.19 25.55 -12.55
C HIS A 375 -48.55 25.82 -13.22
N ASP A 376 -49.60 25.09 -12.85
CA ASP A 376 -50.98 25.51 -13.08
C ASP A 376 -51.38 26.47 -11.95
N TYR A 377 -51.46 27.75 -12.28
CA TYR A 377 -52.13 28.78 -11.46
C TYR A 377 -53.63 28.77 -11.79
N SER A 378 -54.45 28.29 -10.86
CA SER A 378 -55.89 28.56 -10.86
C SER A 378 -56.18 29.72 -9.90
N SER A 379 -56.53 30.86 -10.47
CA SER A 379 -57.04 32.06 -9.80
C SER A 379 -58.55 31.96 -9.72
N ASP A 380 -59.11 31.83 -8.52
CA ASP A 380 -60.48 32.29 -8.25
C ASP A 380 -60.41 33.26 -7.08
N GLY A 381 -60.73 34.51 -7.38
CA GLY A 381 -60.94 35.55 -6.39
C GLY A 381 -62.37 35.49 -5.88
N ASP A 382 -62.57 36.01 -4.68
CA ASP A 382 -63.79 36.75 -4.38
C ASP A 382 -63.46 37.82 -3.33
N SER A 383 -63.90 39.03 -3.68
CA SER A 383 -63.92 40.22 -2.84
C SER A 383 -65.28 40.29 -2.15
N ASP A 384 -65.28 40.42 -0.82
CA ASP A 384 -65.99 41.44 -0.01
C ASP A 384 -66.03 41.04 1.47
#